data_AF-A0A8T7BXQ0-F1
#
_entry.id   AF-A0A8T7BXQ0-F1
#
_cell.length_a   1.000
_cell.length_b   1.000
_cell.length_c   1.000
_cell.angle_alpha   90.00
_cell.angle_beta   90.00
_cell.angle_gamma   90.00
#
_symmetry.space_group_name_H-M   'P 1'
#
loop_
_entity.id
_entity.type
_entity.pdbx_description
1 polymer ?
#
loop_
_entity_poly.entity_id
_entity_poly.type
_entity_poly.pdbx_seq_one_letter_code
_entity_poly.pdbx_strand_id
1 'polypeptide(L)'
;MLSKRRFILGLSGMSSLMLPLQLRAGEDAAKSAVGQIQQILQPDHRAFIKRAFEMRDLAVETGDQGYGAIVVRGNQIIGQSPSHVIVHNDPTAHAELEAIRDAARRIGSRDLSGCILYSSSAACPMCEAAAYWANIERLIYGNNASDSGRPVLC
;
A
#
# COMPACT_ATOMS: atom_id res chain seq x y z
N MET A 1 -41.15 53.62 25.58
CA MET A 1 -40.34 53.70 24.35
C MET A 1 -39.67 52.35 24.14
N LEU A 2 -40.38 51.33 23.63
CA LEU A 2 -40.44 50.93 22.22
C LEU A 2 -39.05 50.79 21.57
N SER A 3 -38.54 49.56 21.47
CA SER A 3 -38.28 48.96 20.16
C SER A 3 -38.03 47.45 20.29
N LYS A 4 -39.07 46.67 20.05
CA LYS A 4 -38.94 45.28 19.59
C LYS A 4 -38.58 45.36 18.11
N ARG A 5 -37.52 44.67 17.67
CA ARG A 5 -37.39 44.24 16.26
C ARG A 5 -37.02 42.76 16.21
N ARG A 6 -37.95 42.01 15.62
CA ARG A 6 -37.89 40.60 15.25
C ARG A 6 -37.21 40.46 13.87
N PHE A 7 -36.56 39.31 13.68
CA PHE A 7 -36.37 38.55 12.43
C PHE A 7 -35.68 39.22 11.24
N ILE A 8 -34.50 38.68 10.87
CA ILE A 8 -34.21 38.22 9.50
C ILE A 8 -33.43 36.89 9.59
N LEU A 9 -33.93 35.89 8.86
CA LEU A 9 -33.32 34.59 8.55
C LEU A 9 -31.89 34.75 8.01
N GLY A 10 -30.96 33.97 8.54
CA GLY A 10 -29.64 33.76 7.95
C GLY A 10 -29.34 32.26 7.82
N LEU A 11 -30.12 31.54 7.01
CA LEU A 11 -29.62 30.32 6.38
C LEU A 11 -28.55 30.77 5.38
N SER A 12 -27.29 30.50 5.68
CA SER A 12 -26.24 30.51 4.66
C SER A 12 -25.17 29.50 5.00
N GLY A 13 -25.16 28.41 4.23
CA GLY A 13 -23.92 27.73 3.91
C GLY A 13 -23.53 26.58 4.84
N MET A 14 -24.42 25.59 4.98
CA MET A 14 -23.92 24.21 4.93
C MET A 14 -23.23 24.02 3.57
N SER A 15 -21.94 24.33 3.49
CA SER A 15 -21.08 23.81 2.45
C SER A 15 -20.16 22.78 3.09
N SER A 16 -20.79 21.75 3.67
CA SER A 16 -20.20 20.43 3.62
C SER A 16 -20.07 20.13 2.15
N LEU A 17 -18.89 20.43 1.58
CA LEU A 17 -18.52 19.96 0.25
C LEU A 17 -18.87 18.48 0.22
N MET A 18 -19.94 18.17 -0.53
CA MET A 18 -20.19 16.82 -1.00
C MET A 18 -18.99 16.50 -1.86
N LEU A 19 -17.97 15.91 -1.23
CA LEU A 19 -17.03 15.08 -1.96
C LEU A 19 -17.89 14.05 -2.71
N PRO A 20 -17.78 13.96 -4.05
CA PRO A 20 -18.68 13.12 -4.83
C PRO A 20 -18.64 11.70 -4.28
N LEU A 21 -19.82 11.10 -4.11
CA LEU A 21 -20.00 9.75 -3.57
C LEU A 21 -19.13 8.70 -4.29
N GLN A 22 -18.79 8.96 -5.56
CA GLN A 22 -17.83 8.20 -6.36
C GLN A 22 -16.41 8.12 -5.77
N LEU A 23 -15.87 9.19 -5.15
CA LEU A 23 -14.51 9.17 -4.58
C LEU A 23 -14.45 8.27 -3.35
N ARG A 24 -15.47 8.34 -2.48
CA ARG A 24 -15.57 7.47 -1.29
C ARG A 24 -15.74 5.99 -1.65
N ALA A 25 -16.58 5.69 -2.64
CA ALA A 25 -16.75 4.31 -3.11
C ALA A 25 -15.45 3.73 -3.70
N GLY A 26 -14.64 4.55 -4.37
CA GLY A 26 -13.30 4.17 -4.86
C GLY A 26 -12.30 3.89 -3.74
N GLU A 27 -12.26 4.75 -2.70
CA GLU A 27 -11.42 4.54 -1.51
C GLU A 27 -11.80 3.28 -0.72
N ASP A 28 -13.11 3.02 -0.53
CA ASP A 28 -13.59 1.87 0.23
C ASP A 28 -13.37 0.54 -0.52
N ALA A 29 -13.52 0.54 -1.85
CA ALA A 29 -13.23 -0.60 -2.70
C ALA A 29 -11.72 -0.91 -2.77
N ALA A 30 -10.86 0.12 -2.89
CA ALA A 30 -9.42 -0.05 -2.89
C ALA A 30 -8.90 -0.59 -1.55
N LYS A 31 -9.41 -0.10 -0.42
CA LYS A 31 -9.09 -0.64 0.92
C LYS A 31 -9.51 -2.11 1.07
N SER A 32 -10.67 -2.48 0.52
CA SER A 32 -11.15 -3.86 0.51
C SER A 32 -10.24 -4.78 -0.35
N ALA A 33 -9.81 -4.29 -1.52
CA ALA A 33 -8.94 -5.03 -2.45
C ALA A 33 -7.52 -5.27 -1.90
N VAL A 34 -6.93 -4.29 -1.20
CA VAL A 34 -5.65 -4.47 -0.48
C VAL A 34 -5.84 -5.41 0.71
N GLY A 35 -6.98 -5.32 1.41
CA GLY A 35 -7.29 -6.14 2.59
C GLY A 35 -7.40 -7.64 2.29
N GLN A 36 -7.98 -8.03 1.15
CA GLN A 36 -8.14 -9.43 0.76
C GLN A 36 -6.94 -9.93 -0.05
N ILE A 37 -6.14 -10.82 0.55
CA ILE A 37 -5.03 -11.48 -0.16
C ILE A 37 -5.58 -12.66 -0.95
N GLN A 38 -5.41 -12.62 -2.27
CA GLN A 38 -5.64 -13.77 -3.14
C GLN A 38 -4.33 -14.56 -3.30
N GLN A 39 -4.33 -15.81 -2.84
CA GLN A 39 -3.16 -16.69 -2.97
C GLN A 39 -3.00 -17.19 -4.41
N ILE A 40 -1.76 -17.50 -4.80
CA ILE A 40 -1.41 -17.98 -6.13
C ILE A 40 -1.43 -19.51 -6.15
N LEU A 41 -2.16 -20.12 -7.07
CA LEU A 41 -2.29 -21.59 -7.19
C LEU A 41 -1.00 -22.28 -7.64
N GLN A 42 -0.26 -21.63 -8.56
CA GLN A 42 1.03 -22.10 -9.08
C GLN A 42 2.10 -21.06 -8.75
N PRO A 43 2.66 -21.10 -7.53
CA PRO A 43 3.59 -20.08 -7.05
C PRO A 43 4.96 -20.26 -7.69
N ASP A 44 5.39 -19.23 -8.41
CA ASP A 44 6.77 -19.02 -8.84
C ASP A 44 7.12 -17.52 -8.73
N HIS A 45 8.40 -17.18 -8.90
CA HIS A 45 8.84 -15.78 -8.81
C HIS A 45 8.11 -14.86 -9.81
N ARG A 46 7.78 -15.35 -11.00
CA ARG A 46 7.12 -14.56 -12.04
C ARG A 46 5.67 -14.26 -11.66
N ALA A 47 4.97 -15.23 -11.07
CA ALA A 47 3.61 -15.07 -10.58
C ALA A 47 3.56 -14.08 -9.41
N PHE A 48 4.52 -14.15 -8.48
CA PHE A 48 4.64 -13.18 -7.38
C PHE A 48 4.97 -11.76 -7.88
N ILE A 49 5.87 -11.64 -8.85
CA ILE A 49 6.14 -10.34 -9.51
C ILE A 49 4.87 -9.81 -10.19
N LYS A 50 4.13 -10.65 -10.91
CA LYS A 50 2.86 -10.26 -11.52
C LYS A 50 1.90 -9.69 -10.48
N ARG A 51 1.82 -10.32 -9.29
CA ARG A 51 1.00 -9.80 -8.19
C ARG A 51 1.49 -8.45 -7.66
N ALA A 52 2.81 -8.21 -7.60
CA ALA A 52 3.35 -6.89 -7.28
C ALA A 52 2.98 -5.83 -8.35
N PHE A 53 2.93 -6.21 -9.63
CA PHE A 53 2.43 -5.34 -10.70
C PHE A 53 0.91 -5.07 -10.60
N GLU A 54 0.11 -6.01 -10.12
CA GLU A 54 -1.31 -5.74 -9.84
C GLU A 54 -1.47 -4.68 -8.74
N MET A 55 -0.60 -4.68 -7.72
CA MET A 55 -0.57 -3.61 -6.72
C MET A 55 -0.10 -2.28 -7.32
N ARG A 56 0.86 -2.31 -8.25
CA ARG A 56 1.29 -1.12 -9.00
C ARG A 56 0.12 -0.50 -9.76
N ASP A 57 -0.65 -1.33 -10.47
CA ASP A 57 -1.79 -0.88 -11.27
C ASP A 57 -2.86 -0.28 -10.37
N LEU A 58 -3.13 -0.91 -9.22
CA LEU A 58 -4.03 -0.36 -8.20
C LEU A 58 -3.56 1.02 -7.70
N ALA A 59 -2.25 1.20 -7.48
CA ALA A 59 -1.71 2.51 -7.06
C ALA A 59 -2.01 3.61 -8.08
N VAL A 60 -1.88 3.31 -9.38
CA VAL A 60 -2.21 4.27 -10.44
C VAL A 60 -3.71 4.54 -10.51
N GLU A 61 -4.53 3.49 -10.39
CA GLU A 61 -5.99 3.59 -10.39
C GLU A 61 -6.52 4.46 -9.23
N THR A 62 -5.84 4.44 -8.09
CA THR A 62 -6.20 5.26 -6.91
C THR A 62 -5.56 6.65 -6.91
N GLY A 63 -4.78 7.00 -7.92
CA GLY A 63 -4.16 8.32 -8.07
C GLY A 63 -2.82 8.49 -7.34
N ASP A 64 -2.13 7.39 -7.01
CA ASP A 64 -0.79 7.38 -6.44
C ASP A 64 0.31 7.12 -7.50
N GLN A 65 1.55 6.99 -7.03
CA GLN A 65 2.68 6.61 -7.86
C GLN A 65 2.61 5.13 -8.24
N GLY A 66 2.97 4.80 -9.47
CA GLY A 66 2.91 3.43 -9.99
C GLY A 66 3.98 2.51 -9.41
N TYR A 67 3.81 2.10 -8.14
CA TYR A 67 4.62 1.11 -7.44
C TYR A 67 3.76 0.15 -6.63
N GLY A 68 4.18 -1.11 -6.55
CA GLY A 68 3.48 -2.16 -5.81
C GLY A 68 4.44 -3.21 -5.28
N ALA A 69 4.11 -3.80 -4.13
CA ALA A 69 4.93 -4.83 -3.50
C ALA A 69 4.10 -5.85 -2.72
N ILE A 70 4.67 -7.04 -2.54
CA ILE A 70 4.12 -8.12 -1.71
C ILE A 70 5.21 -8.79 -0.87
N VAL A 71 4.82 -9.33 0.27
CA VAL A 71 5.67 -10.17 1.13
C VAL A 71 5.14 -11.59 1.10
N VAL A 72 6.03 -12.55 0.84
CA VAL A 72 5.70 -13.97 0.72
C VAL A 72 6.48 -14.77 1.76
N ARG A 73 5.83 -15.74 2.41
CA ARG A 73 6.47 -16.76 3.26
C ARG A 73 6.19 -18.14 2.66
N GLY A 74 7.23 -18.84 2.23
CA GLY A 74 7.08 -20.07 1.45
C GLY A 74 6.29 -19.80 0.16
N ASN A 75 5.08 -20.32 0.06
CA ASN A 75 4.19 -20.15 -1.09
C ASN A 75 2.99 -19.22 -0.81
N GLN A 76 2.97 -18.57 0.36
CA GLN A 76 1.83 -17.75 0.79
C GLN A 76 2.20 -16.28 0.82
N ILE A 77 1.38 -15.46 0.17
CA ILE A 77 1.42 -14.01 0.33
C ILE A 77 0.88 -13.70 1.73
N ILE A 78 1.70 -13.04 2.54
CA ILE A 78 1.35 -12.65 3.90
C ILE A 78 1.22 -11.15 4.07
N GLY A 79 1.60 -10.34 3.07
CA GLY A 79 1.34 -8.91 3.03
C GLY A 79 1.40 -8.37 1.59
N GLN A 80 0.66 -7.30 1.31
CA GLN A 80 0.65 -6.66 -0.01
C GLN A 80 0.30 -5.18 0.12
N SER A 81 0.84 -4.34 -0.75
CA SER A 81 0.40 -2.95 -0.83
C SER A 81 0.73 -2.29 -2.17
N PRO A 82 -0.15 -1.42 -2.70
CA PRO A 82 0.23 -0.35 -3.61
C PRO A 82 1.04 0.74 -2.87
N SER A 83 1.62 1.69 -3.62
CA SER A 83 2.09 2.96 -3.06
C SER A 83 0.92 3.79 -2.53
N HIS A 84 1.17 4.53 -1.44
CA HIS A 84 0.21 5.50 -0.89
C HIS A 84 0.85 6.88 -0.61
N VAL A 85 1.95 7.22 -1.29
CA VAL A 85 2.70 8.46 -1.03
C VAL A 85 1.85 9.72 -1.25
N ILE A 86 1.13 9.77 -2.36
CA ILE A 86 0.33 10.92 -2.75
C ILE A 86 -0.99 10.92 -1.99
N VAL A 87 -1.68 9.78 -1.95
CA VAL A 87 -3.04 9.68 -1.39
C VAL A 87 -3.04 9.81 0.14
N HIS A 88 -1.96 9.42 0.83
CA HIS A 88 -1.82 9.64 2.28
C HIS A 88 -0.99 10.88 2.64
N ASN A 89 -0.43 11.59 1.65
CA ASN A 89 0.51 12.68 1.88
C ASN A 89 1.66 12.27 2.84
N ASP A 90 2.18 11.05 2.65
CA ASP A 90 3.24 10.45 3.47
C ASP A 90 4.43 10.08 2.56
N PRO A 91 5.55 10.81 2.63
CA PRO A 91 6.71 10.55 1.77
C PRO A 91 7.37 9.18 2.03
N THR A 92 6.97 8.46 3.09
CA THR A 92 7.49 7.14 3.43
C THR A 92 6.56 5.99 3.02
N ALA A 93 5.33 6.27 2.57
CA ALA A 93 4.32 5.26 2.23
C ALA A 93 4.58 4.56 0.88
N HIS A 94 5.83 4.17 0.65
CA HIS A 94 6.26 3.35 -0.47
C HIS A 94 5.65 1.95 -0.38
N ALA A 95 5.40 1.34 -1.52
CA ALA A 95 4.76 0.04 -1.61
C ALA A 95 5.49 -1.04 -0.80
N GLU A 96 6.83 -1.07 -0.83
CA GLU A 96 7.63 -2.04 -0.08
C GLU A 96 7.46 -1.88 1.43
N LEU A 97 7.50 -0.63 1.90
CA LEU A 97 7.39 -0.31 3.32
C LEU A 97 5.99 -0.69 3.83
N GLU A 98 4.96 -0.35 3.06
CA GLU A 98 3.56 -0.67 3.37
C GLU A 98 3.31 -2.18 3.32
N ALA A 99 3.88 -2.93 2.37
CA ALA A 99 3.76 -4.38 2.30
C ALA A 99 4.43 -5.08 3.50
N ILE A 100 5.58 -4.58 3.96
CA ILE A 100 6.25 -5.05 5.21
C ILE A 100 5.35 -4.78 6.42
N ARG A 101 4.78 -3.57 6.54
CA ARG A 101 3.85 -3.21 7.61
C ARG A 101 2.60 -4.09 7.59
N ASP A 102 2.05 -4.35 6.41
CA ASP A 102 0.88 -5.21 6.23
C ASP A 102 1.17 -6.65 6.66
N ALA A 103 2.30 -7.21 6.22
CA ALA A 103 2.75 -8.54 6.63
C ALA A 103 2.91 -8.65 8.14
N ALA A 104 3.63 -7.70 8.75
CA ALA A 104 3.89 -7.69 10.18
C ALA A 104 2.59 -7.63 11.01
N ARG A 105 1.62 -6.81 10.59
CA ARG A 105 0.29 -6.73 11.23
C ARG A 105 -0.47 -8.05 11.12
N ARG A 106 -0.49 -8.68 9.94
CA ARG A 106 -1.24 -9.92 9.70
C ARG A 106 -0.70 -11.10 10.50
N ILE A 107 0.62 -11.19 10.68
CA ILE A 107 1.24 -12.27 11.45
C ILE A 107 1.44 -11.94 12.94
N GLY A 108 1.17 -10.69 13.35
CA GLY A 108 1.38 -10.23 14.73
C GLY A 108 2.85 -10.19 15.16
N SER A 109 3.79 -10.02 14.22
CA SER A 109 5.23 -10.02 14.49
C SER A 109 5.97 -9.07 13.57
N ARG A 110 6.97 -8.37 14.11
CA ARG A 110 7.92 -7.56 13.32
C ARG A 110 8.99 -8.39 12.62
N ASP A 111 9.14 -9.67 12.99
CA ASP A 111 10.13 -10.56 12.42
C ASP A 111 9.54 -11.31 11.21
N LEU A 112 10.04 -10.93 10.03
CA LEU A 112 9.70 -11.50 8.74
C LEU A 112 10.83 -12.42 8.23
N SER A 113 11.58 -13.04 9.13
CA SER A 113 12.51 -14.13 8.78
C SER A 113 11.81 -15.21 7.92
N GLY A 114 12.53 -15.71 6.92
CA GLY A 114 12.01 -16.68 5.95
C GLY A 114 11.05 -16.09 4.91
N CYS A 115 10.91 -14.76 4.86
CA CYS A 115 10.09 -14.08 3.87
C CYS A 115 10.92 -13.50 2.72
N ILE A 116 10.28 -13.45 1.54
CA ILE A 116 10.79 -12.78 0.35
C ILE A 116 9.89 -11.58 0.07
N LEU A 117 10.50 -10.42 -0.18
CA LEU A 117 9.80 -9.23 -0.63
C LEU A 117 9.90 -9.15 -2.15
N TYR A 118 8.75 -9.10 -2.81
CA TYR A 118 8.65 -8.88 -4.26
C TYR A 118 8.18 -7.45 -4.52
N SER A 119 8.88 -6.70 -5.37
CA SER A 119 8.52 -5.32 -5.74
C SER A 119 8.41 -5.13 -7.25
N SER A 120 7.56 -4.22 -7.70
CA SER A 120 7.46 -3.85 -9.12
C SER A 120 8.74 -3.22 -9.68
N SER A 121 9.58 -2.66 -8.79
CA SER A 121 10.86 -2.00 -9.14
C SER A 121 11.92 -2.29 -8.08
N ALA A 122 13.17 -1.93 -8.36
CA ALA A 122 14.24 -2.02 -7.36
C ALA A 122 13.87 -1.18 -6.13
N ALA A 123 14.07 -1.75 -4.94
CA ALA A 123 13.82 -1.06 -3.69
C ALA A 123 14.80 0.12 -3.53
N CYS A 124 14.31 1.25 -3.01
CA CYS A 124 15.18 2.37 -2.65
C CYS A 124 15.93 2.09 -1.32
N PRO A 125 16.96 2.88 -0.96
CA PRO A 125 17.74 2.65 0.26
C PRO A 125 16.91 2.60 1.55
N MET A 126 15.82 3.39 1.62
CA MET A 126 14.89 3.37 2.77
C MET A 126 14.16 2.03 2.88
N CYS A 127 13.59 1.55 1.77
CA CYS A 127 12.85 0.29 1.74
C CYS A 127 13.78 -0.91 1.96
N GLU A 128 15.00 -0.87 1.44
CA GLU A 128 16.01 -1.90 1.68
C GLU A 128 16.43 -1.96 3.15
N ALA A 129 16.68 -0.81 3.79
CA ALA A 129 16.93 -0.75 5.22
C ALA A 129 15.76 -1.29 6.04
N ALA A 130 14.52 -0.97 5.66
CA ALA A 130 13.34 -1.51 6.33
C ALA A 130 13.22 -3.04 6.19
N ALA A 131 13.50 -3.58 5.00
CA ALA A 131 13.54 -5.02 4.77
C ALA A 131 14.62 -5.70 5.60
N TYR A 132 15.80 -5.09 5.73
CA TYR A 132 16.86 -5.55 6.62
C TYR A 132 16.37 -5.62 8.08
N TRP A 133 15.78 -4.54 8.60
CA TRP A 133 15.30 -4.49 9.98
C TRP A 133 14.15 -5.45 10.27
N ALA A 134 13.38 -5.81 9.24
CA ALA A 134 12.34 -6.82 9.32
C ALA A 134 12.85 -8.27 9.16
N ASN A 135 14.16 -8.49 8.98
CA ASN A 135 14.75 -9.79 8.69
C ASN A 135 14.24 -10.46 7.40
N ILE A 136 13.84 -9.68 6.39
CA ILE A 136 13.52 -10.23 5.07
C ILE A 136 14.74 -10.98 4.52
N GLU A 137 14.53 -12.18 4.00
CA GLU A 137 15.61 -13.05 3.54
C GLU A 137 16.12 -12.64 2.15
N ARG A 138 15.21 -12.18 1.28
CA ARG A 138 15.53 -11.88 -0.12
C ARG A 138 14.61 -10.82 -0.71
N LEU A 139 15.16 -9.99 -1.60
CA LEU A 139 14.45 -9.01 -2.40
C LEU A 139 14.44 -9.42 -3.87
N ILE A 140 13.26 -9.49 -4.48
CA ILE A 140 13.10 -9.82 -5.91
C ILE A 140 12.25 -8.72 -6.56
N TYR A 141 12.61 -8.27 -7.77
CA TYR A 141 11.93 -7.13 -8.37
C TYR A 141 11.88 -7.12 -9.89
N GLY A 142 10.98 -6.29 -10.41
CA GLY A 142 10.89 -5.96 -11.84
C GLY A 142 10.38 -7.11 -12.70
N ASN A 143 10.10 -6.81 -13.98
CA ASN A 143 9.46 -7.75 -14.91
C ASN A 143 10.25 -9.05 -15.14
N ASN A 144 11.56 -9.02 -14.94
CA ASN A 144 12.44 -10.17 -15.12
C ASN A 144 12.67 -10.96 -13.81
N ALA A 145 11.97 -10.62 -12.72
CA ALA A 145 12.20 -11.19 -11.40
C ALA A 145 13.69 -11.15 -11.00
N SER A 146 14.30 -9.98 -11.17
CA SER A 146 15.69 -9.73 -10.80
C SER A 146 15.87 -9.90 -9.30
N ASP A 147 16.91 -10.62 -8.91
CA ASP A 147 17.20 -10.96 -7.52
C ASP A 147 18.29 -10.03 -6.97
N SER A 148 17.94 -9.15 -6.03
CA SER A 148 18.91 -8.28 -5.32
C SER A 148 19.61 -9.03 -4.19
N GLY A 149 19.23 -10.27 -3.89
CA GLY A 149 19.74 -11.02 -2.76
C GLY A 149 19.17 -10.55 -1.42
N ARG A 150 19.94 -10.81 -0.37
CA ARG A 150 19.59 -10.44 1.00
C ARG A 150 19.71 -8.91 1.16
N PRO A 151 18.74 -8.22 1.79
CA PRO A 151 18.87 -6.81 2.13
C PRO A 151 20.17 -6.56 2.90
N VAL A 152 20.89 -5.49 2.54
CA VAL A 152 22.15 -5.10 3.21
C VAL A 152 22.01 -3.69 3.74
N LEU A 153 22.39 -3.47 5.00
CA LEU A 153 22.76 -2.12 5.45
C LEU A 153 24.20 -1.90 5.00
N CYS A 154 24.44 -0.75 4.37
CA CYS A 154 25.74 -0.31 3.90
C CYS A 154 26.87 -0.41 4.95
#